data_AF-A0A7X7GVB2-F1
#
_entry.id   AF-A0A7X7GVB2-F1
#
_cell.length_a   1.000
_cell.length_b   1.000
_cell.length_c   1.000
_cell.angle_alpha   90.00
_cell.angle_beta   90.00
_cell.angle_gamma   90.00
#
_symmetry.space_group_name_H-M   'P 1'
#
loop_
_entity.id
_entity.type
_entity.pdbx_description
1 polymer ?
#
loop_
_entity_poly.entity_id
_entity_poly.type
_entity_poly.pdbx_seq_one_letter_code
_entity_poly.pdbx_strand_id
1 'polypeptide(L)'
;MATLPPLEILEAAGLRGRASRAEREGVVGALQRRESPREIDAPERARLRLKRLRVEGASFDERVLGVDNLVDVAVLERAATVARAVCRVRIRNAALRPIGSGSGVLVSPHVVMTNNHVLPSAGHAA
;
A
#
# COMPACT_ATOMS: atom_id res chain seq x y z
N MET A 1 27.94 8.23 1.23
CA MET A 1 28.49 6.87 1.03
C MET A 1 27.71 5.91 1.91
N ALA A 2 26.81 5.12 1.34
CA ALA A 2 26.13 4.06 2.08
C ALA A 2 27.09 2.85 2.16
N THR A 3 27.48 2.45 3.36
CA THR A 3 28.27 1.23 3.59
C THR A 3 27.41 0.02 3.22
N LEU A 4 27.79 -0.71 2.18
CA LEU A 4 27.12 -1.94 1.80
C LEU A 4 27.25 -2.96 2.95
N PRO A 5 26.17 -3.69 3.28
CA PRO A 5 26.23 -4.70 4.33
C PRO A 5 27.21 -5.83 3.95
N PRO A 6 27.92 -6.43 4.92
CA PRO A 6 28.80 -7.57 4.69
C PRO A 6 28.13 -8.71 3.91
N LEU A 7 28.89 -9.36 3.01
CA LEU A 7 28.40 -10.39 2.10
C LEU A 7 27.69 -11.54 2.83
N GLU A 8 28.20 -11.93 4.00
CA GLU A 8 27.61 -12.97 4.86
C GLU A 8 26.19 -12.61 5.33
N ILE A 9 25.90 -11.33 5.58
CA ILE A 9 24.57 -10.87 5.98
C ILE A 9 23.60 -10.98 4.79
N LEU A 10 24.05 -10.65 3.59
CA LEU A 10 23.27 -10.76 2.36
C LEU A 10 22.99 -12.23 2.01
N GLU A 11 23.96 -13.12 2.18
CA GLU A 11 23.79 -14.56 1.96
C GLU A 11 22.86 -15.19 2.99
N ALA A 12 23.02 -14.87 4.27
CA ALA A 12 22.11 -15.32 5.32
C ALA A 12 20.70 -14.76 5.13
N ALA A 13 20.56 -13.51 4.68
CA ALA A 13 19.27 -12.92 4.32
C ALA A 13 18.65 -13.60 3.09
N GLY A 14 19.47 -13.96 2.09
CA GLY A 14 19.06 -14.71 0.91
C GLY A 14 18.57 -16.12 1.26
N LEU A 15 19.28 -16.84 2.12
CA LEU A 15 18.89 -18.17 2.60
C LEU A 15 17.59 -18.12 3.41
N ARG A 16 17.45 -17.16 4.32
CA ARG A 16 16.18 -16.89 5.03
C ARG A 16 15.06 -16.56 4.06
N GLY A 17 15.33 -15.72 3.05
CA GLY A 17 14.37 -15.34 2.02
C GLY A 17 13.87 -16.54 1.21
N ARG A 18 14.76 -17.46 0.81
CA ARG A 18 14.40 -18.69 0.08
C ARG A 18 13.58 -19.66 0.94
N ALA A 19 13.97 -19.86 2.20
CA ALA A 19 13.22 -20.71 3.13
C ALA A 19 11.83 -20.14 3.41
N SER A 20 11.74 -18.83 3.66
CA SER A 20 10.45 -18.14 3.83
C SER A 20 9.62 -18.10 2.55
N ARG A 21 10.23 -18.20 1.36
CA ARG A 21 9.52 -18.19 0.08
C ARG A 21 8.66 -19.44 -0.09
N ALA A 22 9.19 -20.63 0.21
CA ALA A 22 8.43 -21.86 0.14
C ALA A 22 7.26 -21.88 1.15
N GLU A 23 7.48 -21.39 2.37
CA GLU A 23 6.41 -21.23 3.37
C GLU A 23 5.34 -20.23 2.89
N ARG A 24 5.76 -19.09 2.31
CA ARG A 24 4.85 -18.09 1.75
C ARG A 24 4.06 -18.62 0.55
N GLU A 25 4.68 -19.39 -0.34
CA GLU A 25 4.00 -20.01 -1.48
C GLU A 25 2.90 -20.96 -1.01
N GLY A 26 3.13 -21.74 0.06
CA GLY A 26 2.11 -22.58 0.69
C GLY A 26 0.96 -21.76 1.32
N VAL A 27 1.29 -20.69 2.03
CA VAL A 27 0.30 -19.77 2.63
C VAL A 27 -0.52 -19.05 1.57
N VAL A 28 0.10 -18.58 0.49
CA VAL A 28 -0.58 -17.94 -0.65
C VAL A 28 -1.52 -18.94 -1.35
N GLY A 29 -1.07 -20.17 -1.56
CA GLY A 29 -1.92 -21.23 -2.12
C GLY A 29 -3.11 -21.57 -1.24
N ALA A 30 -2.96 -21.48 0.09
CA ALA A 30 -4.05 -21.66 1.05
C ALA A 30 -5.07 -20.50 1.01
N LEU A 31 -4.58 -19.25 1.01
CA LEU A 31 -5.42 -18.06 0.88
C LEU A 31 -6.23 -18.05 -0.43
N GLN A 32 -5.63 -18.48 -1.54
CA GLN A 32 -6.32 -18.61 -2.83
C GLN A 32 -7.49 -19.59 -2.82
N ARG A 33 -7.50 -20.57 -1.89
CA ARG A 33 -8.64 -21.48 -1.67
C ARG A 33 -9.74 -20.89 -0.78
N ARG A 34 -9.66 -19.59 -0.46
CA ARG A 34 -10.54 -18.86 0.46
C ARG A 34 -10.45 -19.33 1.92
N GLU A 35 -9.36 -19.99 2.31
CA GLU A 35 -9.05 -20.22 3.72
C GLU A 35 -8.70 -18.88 4.38
N SER A 36 -9.22 -18.61 5.58
CA SER A 36 -9.00 -17.29 6.19
C SER A 36 -7.55 -17.16 6.69
N PRO A 37 -6.92 -15.96 6.63
CA PRO A 37 -5.58 -15.75 7.19
C PRO A 37 -5.45 -16.15 8.67
N ARG A 38 -6.58 -16.20 9.41
CA ARG A 38 -6.62 -16.63 10.81
C ARG A 38 -6.49 -18.14 10.97
N GLU A 39 -7.00 -18.91 10.01
CA GLU A 39 -6.96 -20.38 10.00
C GLU A 39 -5.59 -20.91 9.55
N ILE A 40 -4.89 -20.16 8.69
CA ILE A 40 -3.58 -20.54 8.15
C ILE A 40 -2.44 -20.13 9.11
N ASP A 41 -2.61 -19.05 9.87
CA ASP A 41 -1.56 -18.58 10.75
C ASP A 41 -1.41 -19.43 12.01
N ALA A 42 -0.15 -19.66 12.41
CA ALA A 42 0.16 -20.24 13.71
C ALA A 42 -0.53 -19.43 14.83
N PRO A 43 -1.11 -20.09 15.86
CA PRO A 43 -1.97 -19.44 16.85
C PRO A 43 -1.26 -18.31 17.60
N GLU A 44 0.05 -18.38 17.78
CA GLU A 44 0.84 -17.29 18.36
C GLU A 44 0.92 -16.05 17.45
N ARG A 45 1.08 -16.22 16.14
CA ARG A 45 1.15 -15.12 15.17
C ARG A 45 -0.20 -14.41 15.06
N ALA A 46 -1.29 -15.18 15.03
CA ALA A 46 -2.65 -14.65 15.06
C ALA A 46 -2.89 -13.81 16.34
N ARG A 47 -2.49 -14.30 17.52
CA ARG A 47 -2.57 -13.58 18.80
C ARG A 47 -1.77 -12.28 18.80
N LEU A 48 -0.55 -12.29 18.29
CA LEU A 48 0.29 -11.08 18.18
C LEU A 48 -0.34 -10.05 17.23
N ARG A 49 -0.92 -10.49 16.11
CA ARG A 49 -1.60 -9.58 15.18
C ARG A 49 -2.86 -8.97 15.81
N LEU A 50 -3.64 -9.77 16.53
CA LEU A 50 -4.79 -9.29 17.33
C LEU A 50 -4.39 -8.26 18.38
N LYS A 51 -3.26 -8.46 19.07
CA LYS A 51 -2.74 -7.51 20.05
C LYS A 51 -2.37 -6.15 19.41
N ARG A 52 -1.80 -6.16 18.19
CA ARG A 52 -1.48 -4.92 17.43
C ARG A 52 -2.72 -4.21 16.90
N LEU A 53 -3.79 -4.95 16.63
CA LEU A 53 -5.04 -4.42 16.07
C LEU A 53 -5.98 -3.82 17.12
N ARG A 54 -5.74 -4.05 18.42
CA ARG A 54 -6.42 -3.36 19.54
C ARG A 54 -5.97 -1.90 19.68
N VAL A 55 -6.07 -1.12 18.61
CA VAL A 55 -6.14 0.35 18.70
C VAL A 55 -7.62 0.66 18.95
N GLU A 56 -7.93 1.41 20.00
CA GLU A 56 -9.31 1.70 20.43
C GLU A 56 -10.19 2.21 19.28
N GLY A 57 -11.45 1.72 19.22
CA GLY A 57 -12.53 2.39 18.47
C GLY A 57 -12.95 1.83 17.11
N ALA A 58 -12.41 0.72 16.61
CA ALA A 58 -12.97 0.06 15.42
C ALA A 58 -12.91 -1.46 15.55
N SER A 59 -14.03 -2.12 15.27
CA SER A 59 -14.14 -3.58 15.29
C SER A 59 -13.27 -4.20 14.20
N PHE A 60 -12.82 -5.43 14.40
CA PHE A 60 -11.93 -6.12 13.45
C PHE A 60 -12.57 -6.25 12.06
N ASP A 61 -13.88 -6.45 12.00
CA ASP A 61 -14.66 -6.60 10.76
C ASP A 61 -14.85 -5.27 10.02
N GLU A 62 -14.77 -4.12 10.71
CA GLU A 62 -14.71 -2.81 10.03
C GLU A 62 -13.33 -2.53 9.43
N ARG A 63 -12.27 -3.12 9.99
CA ARG A 63 -10.88 -2.93 9.50
C ARG A 63 -10.47 -3.93 8.43
N VAL A 64 -11.08 -5.11 8.44
CA VAL A 64 -11.00 -6.09 7.36
C VAL A 64 -12.30 -5.97 6.59
N LEU A 65 -12.31 -5.18 5.52
CA LEU A 65 -13.31 -5.34 4.45
C LEU A 65 -13.46 -6.86 4.28
N GLY A 66 -14.64 -7.45 4.53
CA GLY A 66 -14.85 -8.90 4.72
C GLY A 66 -14.54 -9.80 3.51
N VAL A 67 -13.62 -9.34 2.66
CA VAL A 67 -13.08 -9.87 1.44
C VAL A 67 -11.56 -9.90 1.61
N ASP A 68 -10.92 -11.00 1.24
CA ASP A 68 -9.46 -11.07 1.20
C ASP A 68 -8.92 -9.99 0.24
N ASN A 69 -8.18 -9.02 0.79
CA ASN A 69 -7.52 -7.94 0.05
C ASN A 69 -5.99 -8.05 0.17
N LEU A 70 -5.47 -9.22 0.53
CA LEU A 70 -4.04 -9.46 0.56
C LEU A 70 -3.49 -9.38 -0.86
N VAL A 71 -2.52 -8.50 -1.04
CA VAL A 71 -1.76 -8.34 -2.28
C VAL A 71 -0.33 -8.81 -2.06
N ASP A 72 0.30 -9.32 -3.10
CA ASP A 72 1.71 -9.71 -3.06
C ASP A 72 2.59 -8.53 -2.63
N VAL A 73 3.64 -8.79 -1.85
CA VAL A 73 4.59 -7.76 -1.39
C VAL A 73 5.19 -6.98 -2.57
N ALA A 74 5.36 -7.60 -3.74
CA ALA A 74 5.81 -6.95 -4.97
C ALA A 74 4.91 -5.79 -5.41
N VAL A 75 3.65 -5.73 -4.94
CA VAL A 75 2.78 -4.58 -5.18
C VAL A 75 3.33 -3.32 -4.54
N LEU A 76 4.06 -3.38 -3.42
CA LEU A 76 4.65 -2.19 -2.79
C LEU A 76 5.69 -1.52 -3.69
N GLU A 77 6.56 -2.30 -4.33
CA GLU A 77 7.58 -1.78 -5.24
C GLU A 77 6.96 -1.18 -6.51
N ARG A 78 5.96 -1.86 -7.07
CA ARG A 78 5.19 -1.36 -8.23
C ARG A 78 4.41 -0.11 -7.87
N ALA A 79 3.75 -0.10 -6.71
CA ALA A 79 3.00 1.05 -6.21
C ALA A 79 3.92 2.24 -5.96
N ALA A 80 5.11 2.04 -5.39
CA ALA A 80 6.10 3.11 -5.21
C ALA A 80 6.52 3.73 -6.54
N THR A 81 6.69 2.91 -7.58
CA THR A 81 7.02 3.38 -8.93
C THR A 81 5.88 4.21 -9.54
N VAL A 82 4.65 3.68 -9.50
CA VAL A 82 3.46 4.34 -10.06
C VAL A 82 3.08 5.60 -9.26
N ALA A 83 3.29 5.60 -7.95
CA ALA A 83 3.00 6.74 -7.07
C ALA A 83 3.76 8.01 -7.48
N ARG A 84 4.89 7.90 -8.20
CA ARG A 84 5.62 9.05 -8.74
C ARG A 84 4.80 9.88 -9.73
N ALA A 85 3.84 9.26 -10.43
CA ALA A 85 2.94 9.94 -11.34
C ALA A 85 1.73 10.57 -10.61
N VAL A 86 1.50 10.21 -9.34
CA VAL A 86 0.38 10.73 -8.55
C VAL A 86 0.79 12.02 -7.86
N CYS A 87 -0.03 13.05 -7.98
CA CYS A 87 0.22 14.36 -7.38
C CYS A 87 -0.97 14.87 -6.56
N ARG A 88 -0.71 15.85 -5.69
CA ARG A 88 -1.74 16.60 -4.97
C ARG A 88 -2.08 17.86 -5.75
N VAL A 89 -3.35 17.99 -6.14
CA VAL A 89 -3.90 19.24 -6.69
C VAL A 89 -4.29 20.13 -5.52
N ARG A 90 -3.68 21.33 -5.42
CA ARG A 90 -4.02 22.34 -4.40
C ARG A 90 -4.75 23.49 -5.06
N ILE A 91 -5.99 23.73 -4.66
CA ILE A 91 -6.83 24.78 -5.21
C ILE A 91 -6.71 26.00 -4.32
N ARG A 92 -6.37 27.14 -4.92
CA ARG A 92 -6.19 28.41 -4.22
C ARG A 92 -7.11 29.47 -4.81
N ASN A 93 -7.55 30.41 -3.98
CA ASN A 93 -8.23 31.61 -4.48
C ASN A 93 -7.23 32.63 -5.03
N ALA A 94 -7.74 33.76 -5.56
CA ALA A 94 -6.92 34.84 -6.09
C ALA A 94 -5.93 35.44 -5.06
N ALA A 95 -6.24 35.36 -3.76
CA ALA A 95 -5.36 35.76 -2.68
C ALA A 95 -4.38 34.65 -2.24
N LEU A 96 -4.20 33.60 -3.07
CA LEU A 96 -3.37 32.41 -2.84
C LEU A 96 -3.73 31.59 -1.58
N ARG A 97 -4.92 31.82 -0.99
CA ARG A 97 -5.39 31.04 0.16
C ARG A 97 -5.92 29.69 -0.32
N PRO A 98 -5.58 28.58 0.37
CA PRO A 98 -6.11 27.26 0.02
C PRO A 98 -7.62 27.22 0.25
N ILE A 99 -8.37 26.85 -0.79
CA ILE A 99 -9.84 26.71 -0.74
C ILE A 99 -10.29 25.27 -1.00
N GLY A 100 -9.37 24.41 -1.45
CA GLY A 100 -9.69 23.02 -1.73
C GLY A 100 -8.46 22.22 -2.15
N SER A 101 -8.64 20.93 -2.32
CA SER A 101 -7.60 20.05 -2.82
C SER A 101 -8.17 18.75 -3.36
N GLY A 102 -7.44 18.11 -4.26
CA GLY A 102 -7.75 16.78 -4.77
C GLY A 102 -6.47 16.04 -5.18
N SER A 103 -6.64 14.95 -5.91
CA SER A 103 -5.54 14.14 -6.43
C SER A 103 -5.52 14.22 -7.95
N GLY A 104 -4.34 14.14 -8.54
CA GLY A 104 -4.15 14.05 -9.99
C GLY A 104 -3.15 12.97 -10.35
N VAL A 105 -3.14 12.58 -11.62
CA VAL A 105 -2.19 11.62 -12.19
C VAL A 105 -1.59 12.20 -13.46
N LEU A 106 -0.26 12.20 -13.56
CA LEU A 106 0.48 12.60 -14.75
C LEU A 106 0.37 11.49 -15.82
N VAL A 107 -0.39 11.75 -16.89
CA VAL A 107 -0.64 10.79 -17.98
C VAL A 107 0.26 11.04 -19.21
N SER A 108 0.88 12.22 -19.28
CA SER A 108 1.91 12.57 -20.26
C SER A 108 2.86 13.62 -19.65
N PRO A 109 4.01 13.95 -20.27
CA PRO A 109 4.96 14.94 -19.72
C PRO A 109 4.35 16.28 -19.32
N HIS A 110 3.22 16.67 -19.94
CA HIS A 110 2.57 17.95 -19.72
C HIS A 110 1.05 17.84 -19.46
N VAL A 111 0.53 16.64 -19.20
CA VAL A 111 -0.92 16.44 -18.98
C VAL A 111 -1.16 15.72 -17.66
N VAL A 112 -1.90 16.39 -16.77
CA VAL A 112 -2.40 15.82 -15.51
C VAL A 112 -3.91 15.56 -15.65
N MET A 113 -4.32 14.34 -15.34
CA MET A 113 -5.72 13.94 -15.26
C MET A 113 -6.19 13.99 -13.80
N THR A 114 -7.41 14.48 -13.57
CA THR A 114 -8.05 14.52 -12.26
C THR A 114 -9.56 14.34 -12.41
N ASN A 115 -10.26 14.18 -11.30
CA ASN A 115 -11.72 14.09 -11.31
C ASN A 115 -12.34 15.46 -11.62
N ASN A 116 -13.42 15.48 -12.40
CA ASN A 116 -14.13 16.72 -12.75
C ASN A 116 -14.57 17.54 -11.52
N HIS A 117 -14.97 16.89 -10.42
CA HIS A 117 -15.35 17.61 -9.20
C HIS A 117 -14.18 18.33 -8.51
N VAL A 118 -12.93 17.99 -8.83
CA VAL A 118 -11.74 18.68 -8.29
C VAL A 118 -11.52 19.99 -9.03
N LEU A 119 -11.65 19.99 -10.37
CA LEU A 119 -11.55 21.18 -11.22
C LEU A 119 -12.78 21.25 -12.15
N PRO A 120 -13.93 21.74 -11.64
CA PRO A 120 -15.22 21.63 -12.35
C PRO A 120 -15.37 22.58 -13.54
N SER A 121 -14.46 23.56 -13.68
CA SER A 121 -14.44 24.44 -14.85
C SER A 121 -13.02 24.77 -15.26
N ALA A 122 -12.81 25.07 -16.54
CA ALA A 122 -11.51 25.43 -17.10
C ALA A 122 -10.88 26.64 -16.40
N GLY A 123 -11.68 27.56 -15.84
CA GLY A 123 -11.20 28.70 -15.06
C GLY A 123 -10.46 28.32 -13.77
N HIS A 124 -10.60 27.09 -13.29
CA HIS A 124 -9.84 26.58 -12.14
C HIS A 124 -8.51 25.90 -12.55
N ALA A 125 -8.29 25.66 -13.85
CA ALA A 125 -7.16 24.88 -14.37
C ALA A 125 -5.97 25.73 -14.86
N ALA A 126 -5.93 27.02 -14.51
CA ALA A 126 -4.90 27.98 -14.93
C ALA A 126 -3.71 28.06 -13.96
#